data_AF-A0A2D5HP43-F1
#
_entry.id   AF-A0A2D5HP43-F1
#
_cell.length_a   1.000
_cell.length_b   1.000
_cell.length_c   1.000
_cell.angle_alpha   90.00
_cell.angle_beta   90.00
_cell.angle_gamma   90.00
#
_symmetry.space_group_name_H-M   'P 1'
#
loop_
_entity.id
_entity.type
_entity.pdbx_description
1 polymer ?
#
loop_
_entity_poly.entity_id
_entity_poly.type
_entity_poly.pdbx_seq_one_letter_code
_entity_poly.pdbx_strand_id
1 'polypeptide(L)'
;MTRLLSLLQRDGIDTGIISTKWLFPLLSRYEHTGLGLKLATSTAFPSWGYMIAKGATTIWERWDGLKPNGDTQTPSMNSYNHYAYGAIGEWMYTYLLGIQKENDFPGFKKYTLKPIFPKEFKNVKGHYDNAFGTITVAWERDENSITLSFEVPTNSQCTVDLSSVESFDRQLFTKQKRKGSPIEAIVSLGSGSYRIILTKTHPITTNATLF
;
A
#
# COMPACT_ATOMS: atom_id res chain seq x y z
N MET A 1 -17.59 8.96 8.91
CA MET A 1 -16.29 9.18 8.26
C MET A 1 -15.81 10.64 8.40
N THR A 2 -16.62 11.64 8.05
CA THR A 2 -16.24 13.08 8.04
C THR A 2 -15.55 13.59 9.32
N ARG A 3 -16.03 13.20 10.51
CA ARG A 3 -15.41 13.62 11.79
C ARG A 3 -14.01 13.03 12.01
N LEU A 4 -13.77 11.79 11.61
CA LEU A 4 -12.45 11.16 11.73
C LEU A 4 -11.44 11.90 10.84
N LEU A 5 -11.81 12.16 9.58
CA LEU A 5 -10.94 12.84 8.63
C LEU A 5 -10.54 14.24 9.10
N SER A 6 -11.50 15.02 9.62
CA SER A 6 -11.21 16.37 10.09
C SER A 6 -10.28 16.40 11.30
N LEU A 7 -10.41 15.44 12.22
CA LEU A 7 -9.48 15.29 13.34
C LEU A 7 -8.08 14.93 12.86
N LEU A 8 -7.95 13.94 11.98
CA LEU A 8 -6.65 13.51 11.45
C LEU A 8 -5.94 14.61 10.65
N GLN A 9 -6.70 15.42 9.90
CA GLN A 9 -6.14 16.55 9.14
C GLN A 9 -5.63 17.67 10.04
N ARG A 10 -6.31 17.92 11.16
CA ARG A 10 -5.99 18.98 12.11
C ARG A 10 -4.86 18.57 13.06
N ASP A 11 -4.97 17.38 13.63
CA ASP A 11 -4.20 16.95 14.81
C ASP A 11 -3.17 15.86 14.49
N GLY A 12 -3.24 15.22 13.31
CA GLY A 12 -2.43 14.06 12.99
C GLY A 12 -2.94 12.78 13.67
N ILE A 13 -2.05 11.83 13.93
CA ILE A 13 -2.39 10.58 14.61
C ILE A 13 -2.56 10.85 16.11
N ASP A 14 -3.67 10.43 16.70
CA ASP A 14 -3.88 10.45 18.16
C ASP A 14 -4.41 9.10 18.68
N THR A 15 -4.14 8.03 17.93
CA THR A 15 -4.62 6.69 18.26
C THR A 15 -3.66 5.97 19.20
N GLY A 16 -4.22 5.33 20.24
CA GLY A 16 -3.53 4.32 21.03
C GLY A 16 -3.35 3.00 20.27
N ILE A 17 -2.77 1.99 20.94
CA ILE A 17 -2.35 0.72 20.32
C ILE A 17 -3.49 -0.04 19.61
N ILE A 18 -4.69 -0.08 20.20
CA ILE A 18 -5.84 -0.82 19.65
C ILE A 18 -6.34 -0.13 18.37
N SER A 19 -6.52 1.19 18.41
CA SER A 19 -7.07 1.96 17.29
C SER A 19 -6.08 2.10 16.15
N THR A 20 -4.77 2.16 16.43
CA THR A 20 -3.73 2.30 15.40
C THR A 20 -3.75 1.12 14.42
N LYS A 21 -4.01 -0.10 14.90
CA LYS A 21 -4.16 -1.28 14.04
C LYS A 21 -5.22 -1.09 12.95
N TRP A 22 -6.32 -0.43 13.28
CA TRP A 22 -7.47 -0.30 12.38
C TRP A 22 -7.46 0.99 11.56
N LEU A 23 -6.76 2.03 12.01
CA LEU A 23 -6.78 3.35 11.42
C LEU A 23 -6.48 3.32 9.91
N PHE A 24 -5.36 2.72 9.51
CA PHE A 24 -4.91 2.73 8.12
C PHE A 24 -5.75 1.82 7.20
N PRO A 25 -6.07 0.57 7.59
CA PRO A 25 -7.02 -0.24 6.84
C PRO A 25 -8.39 0.43 6.66
N LEU A 26 -8.88 1.14 7.68
CA LEU A 26 -10.15 1.86 7.60
C LEU A 26 -10.06 3.01 6.59
N LEU A 27 -9.02 3.85 6.67
CA LEU A 27 -8.81 4.92 5.70
C LEU A 27 -8.77 4.39 4.27
N SER A 28 -8.04 3.30 4.02
CA SER A 28 -7.97 2.74 2.67
C SER A 28 -9.26 2.07 2.20
N ARG A 29 -10.01 1.40 3.09
CA ARG A 29 -11.31 0.82 2.76
C ARG A 29 -12.33 1.88 2.31
N TYR A 30 -12.24 3.07 2.88
CA TYR A 30 -13.13 4.19 2.56
C TYR A 30 -12.45 5.22 1.64
N GLU A 31 -11.52 4.78 0.78
CA GLU A 31 -10.93 5.61 -0.29
C GLU A 31 -10.16 6.86 0.18
N HIS A 32 -9.75 6.88 1.45
CA HIS A 32 -8.91 7.94 2.05
C HIS A 32 -7.45 7.54 2.19
N THR A 33 -6.98 6.64 1.32
CA THR A 33 -5.59 6.16 1.29
C THR A 33 -4.57 7.29 1.19
N GLY A 34 -4.86 8.36 0.46
CA GLY A 34 -3.95 9.53 0.35
C GLY A 34 -3.68 10.20 1.70
N LEU A 35 -4.70 10.33 2.55
CA LEU A 35 -4.51 10.81 3.92
C LEU A 35 -3.72 9.80 4.76
N GLY A 36 -4.03 8.51 4.62
CA GLY A 36 -3.26 7.44 5.26
C GLY A 36 -1.77 7.53 4.92
N LEU A 37 -1.42 7.66 3.64
CA LEU A 37 -0.04 7.84 3.20
C LEU A 37 0.63 9.06 3.83
N LYS A 38 -0.04 10.22 3.83
CA LYS A 38 0.49 11.44 4.47
C LYS A 38 0.81 11.24 5.95
N LEU A 39 -0.05 10.52 6.67
CA LEU A 39 0.16 10.19 8.08
C LEU A 39 1.30 9.19 8.27
N ALA A 40 1.36 8.15 7.42
CA ALA A 40 2.40 7.12 7.45
C ALA A 40 3.81 7.68 7.21
N THR A 41 3.93 8.67 6.32
CA THR A 41 5.22 9.27 5.93
C THR A 41 5.56 10.54 6.72
N SER A 42 4.70 10.97 7.65
CA SER A 42 4.96 12.13 8.50
C SER A 42 6.19 11.92 9.39
N THR A 43 7.00 12.95 9.55
CA THR A 43 8.12 13.02 10.52
C THR A 43 7.80 13.88 11.75
N ALA A 44 6.63 14.53 11.77
CA ALA A 44 6.17 15.33 12.90
C ALA A 44 5.63 14.44 14.03
N PHE A 45 5.86 14.85 15.28
CA PHE A 45 5.27 14.19 16.44
C PHE A 45 3.73 14.34 16.44
N PRO A 46 2.97 13.27 16.75
CA PRO A 46 3.38 11.86 16.88
C PRO A 46 3.39 11.12 15.53
N SER A 47 4.47 10.39 15.22
CA SER A 47 4.55 9.53 14.04
C SER A 47 5.67 8.48 14.14
N TRP A 48 5.65 7.48 13.26
CA TRP A 48 6.80 6.57 13.09
C TRP A 48 8.04 7.30 12.60
N GLY A 49 7.87 8.27 11.69
CA GLY A 49 8.98 9.11 11.20
C GLY A 49 9.63 9.92 12.33
N TYR A 50 8.86 10.36 13.32
CA TYR A 50 9.39 11.01 14.52
C TYR A 50 10.28 10.06 15.34
N MET A 51 9.83 8.82 15.59
CA MET A 51 10.65 7.81 16.27
C MET A 51 11.98 7.59 15.52
N ILE A 52 11.91 7.39 14.20
CA ILE A 52 13.07 7.18 13.34
C ILE A 52 14.02 8.40 13.39
N ALA A 53 13.49 9.61 13.28
CA ALA A 53 14.27 10.85 13.36
C ALA A 53 14.97 11.04 14.72
N LYS A 54 14.47 10.39 15.77
CA LYS A 54 15.08 10.35 17.10
C LYS A 54 15.99 9.13 17.32
N GLY A 55 16.30 8.36 16.28
CA GLY A 55 17.25 7.25 16.34
C GLY A 55 16.64 5.89 16.69
N ALA A 56 15.31 5.75 16.63
CA ALA A 56 14.67 4.46 16.85
C ALA A 56 15.08 3.42 15.79
N THR A 57 15.50 2.23 16.23
CA THR A 57 15.69 1.04 15.38
C THR A 57 14.62 -0.02 15.60
N THR A 58 13.73 0.20 16.56
CA THR A 58 12.57 -0.63 16.92
C THR A 58 11.36 0.29 17.18
N ILE A 59 10.16 -0.27 17.19
CA ILE A 59 8.96 0.49 17.54
C ILE A 59 8.92 0.73 19.05
N TRP A 60 8.59 1.94 19.48
CA TRP A 60 8.49 2.28 20.90
C TRP A 60 7.09 1.97 21.45
N GLU A 61 7.01 1.74 22.76
CA GLU A 61 5.75 1.56 23.49
C GLU A 61 4.85 2.80 23.40
N ARG A 62 5.46 3.98 23.35
CA ARG A 62 4.78 5.27 23.31
C ARG A 62 5.23 6.09 22.12
N TRP A 63 4.30 6.86 21.56
CA TRP A 63 4.61 7.87 20.54
C TRP A 63 5.66 8.86 21.03
N ASP A 64 5.62 9.21 22.31
CA ASP A 64 6.46 10.19 22.99
C ASP A 64 7.49 9.55 23.93
N GLY A 65 7.93 8.30 23.64
CA GLY A 65 8.92 7.64 24.49
C GLY A 65 10.15 8.52 24.77
N LEU A 66 10.57 9.26 23.72
CA LEU A 66 11.32 10.50 23.83
C LEU A 66 10.41 11.68 23.43
N LYS A 67 10.19 12.62 24.34
CA LYS A 67 9.30 13.77 24.15
C LYS A 67 9.93 14.82 23.22
N PRO A 68 9.13 15.71 22.62
CA PRO A 68 9.65 16.78 21.76
C PRO A 68 10.71 17.67 22.43
N ASN A 69 10.60 17.88 23.75
CA ASN A 69 11.55 18.66 24.54
C ASN A 69 12.87 17.92 24.89
N GLY A 70 12.99 16.65 24.51
CA GLY A 70 14.18 15.82 24.77
C GLY A 70 14.12 14.98 26.05
N ASP A 71 13.10 15.16 26.89
CA ASP A 71 12.94 14.33 28.09
C ASP A 71 12.38 12.96 27.74
N THR A 72 12.71 11.95 28.55
CA THR A 72 12.09 10.64 28.43
C THR A 72 10.72 10.61 29.11
N GLN A 73 9.87 9.67 28.70
CA GLN A 73 8.68 9.31 29.47
C GLN A 73 9.02 8.61 30.79
N THR A 74 8.02 8.44 31.65
CA THR A 74 8.19 7.83 32.98
C THR A 74 8.84 6.45 32.90
N PRO A 75 9.93 6.16 33.65
CA PRO A 75 10.66 4.89 33.55
C PRO A 75 9.82 3.65 33.88
N SER A 76 8.73 3.79 34.64
CA SER A 76 7.82 2.69 34.98
C SER A 76 7.10 2.08 33.78
N MET A 77 6.97 2.81 32.66
CA MET A 77 6.31 2.34 31.44
C MET A 77 6.78 3.16 30.23
N ASN A 78 7.97 2.85 29.72
CA ASN A 78 8.57 3.49 28.56
C ASN A 78 9.57 2.59 27.81
N SER A 79 9.12 1.42 27.33
CA SER A 79 9.94 0.53 26.52
C SER A 79 10.20 1.11 25.12
N TYR A 80 11.43 1.00 24.63
CA TYR A 80 11.81 1.36 23.26
C TYR A 80 11.72 0.19 22.28
N ASN A 81 11.20 -0.97 22.71
CA ASN A 81 11.04 -2.15 21.86
C ASN A 81 9.70 -2.84 22.13
N HIS A 82 8.65 -2.34 21.48
CA HIS A 82 7.28 -2.77 21.63
C HIS A 82 6.56 -2.78 20.27
N TYR A 83 6.11 -3.96 19.82
CA TYR A 83 5.63 -4.14 18.44
C TYR A 83 4.27 -3.51 18.13
N ALA A 84 3.52 -3.03 19.13
CA ALA A 84 2.10 -2.68 18.98
C ALA A 84 1.83 -1.62 17.90
N TYR A 85 2.60 -0.53 17.85
CA TYR A 85 2.49 0.45 16.77
C TYR A 85 3.10 -0.02 15.44
N GLY A 86 3.80 -1.16 15.43
CA GLY A 86 4.22 -1.86 14.22
C GLY A 86 3.05 -2.42 13.40
N ALA A 87 1.81 -2.33 13.90
CA ALA A 87 0.59 -2.74 13.19
C ALA A 87 0.41 -2.08 11.80
N ILE A 88 1.05 -0.93 11.54
CA ILE A 88 1.10 -0.33 10.19
C ILE A 88 1.69 -1.29 9.14
N GLY A 89 2.52 -2.25 9.56
CA GLY A 89 3.06 -3.28 8.68
C GLY A 89 1.98 -4.01 7.89
N GLU A 90 0.88 -4.42 8.54
CA GLU A 90 -0.26 -5.07 7.86
C GLU A 90 -0.79 -4.22 6.70
N TRP A 91 -0.92 -2.91 6.90
CA TRP A 91 -1.39 -1.99 5.86
C TRP A 91 -0.39 -1.87 4.70
N MET A 92 0.92 -1.88 4.97
CA MET A 92 1.94 -1.87 3.93
C MET A 92 1.85 -3.11 3.03
N TYR A 93 1.63 -4.31 3.59
CA TYR A 93 1.45 -5.51 2.78
C TYR A 93 0.09 -5.54 2.06
N THR A 94 -0.98 -5.19 2.77
CA THR A 94 -2.36 -5.35 2.28
C THR A 94 -2.76 -4.30 1.24
N TYR A 95 -2.30 -3.06 1.41
CA TYR A 95 -2.70 -1.93 0.57
C TYR A 95 -1.55 -1.39 -0.28
N LEU A 96 -0.38 -1.14 0.32
CA LEU A 96 0.75 -0.57 -0.42
C LEU A 96 1.33 -1.56 -1.44
N LEU A 97 1.63 -2.79 -1.02
CA LEU A 97 1.92 -3.90 -1.93
C LEU A 97 0.66 -4.47 -2.58
N GLY A 98 -0.49 -4.36 -1.91
CA GLY A 98 -1.78 -4.75 -2.46
C GLY A 98 -2.14 -6.23 -2.30
N ILE A 99 -1.44 -7.00 -1.46
CA ILE A 99 -1.67 -8.44 -1.31
C ILE A 99 -2.82 -8.66 -0.32
N GLN A 100 -4.03 -8.90 -0.82
CA GLN A 100 -5.25 -9.02 -0.01
C GLN A 100 -5.77 -10.44 0.01
N LYS A 101 -5.94 -11.01 1.20
CA LYS A 101 -6.53 -12.34 1.37
C LYS A 101 -7.99 -12.37 0.92
N GLU A 102 -8.42 -13.47 0.29
CA GLU A 102 -9.83 -13.79 0.13
C GLU A 102 -10.28 -14.68 1.29
N ASN A 103 -11.28 -14.24 2.07
CA ASN A 103 -11.67 -14.93 3.31
C ASN A 103 -12.22 -16.34 3.08
N ASP A 104 -12.83 -16.60 1.92
CA ASP A 104 -13.35 -17.92 1.55
C ASP A 104 -12.25 -18.90 1.11
N PHE A 105 -11.02 -18.42 0.92
CA PHE A 105 -9.87 -19.20 0.44
C PHE A 105 -8.64 -18.95 1.34
N PRO A 106 -8.65 -19.47 2.59
CA PRO A 106 -7.58 -19.22 3.55
C PRO A 106 -6.21 -19.67 3.04
N GLY A 107 -5.17 -19.03 3.56
CA GLY A 107 -3.78 -19.37 3.23
C GLY A 107 -3.29 -18.86 1.88
N PHE A 108 -4.00 -17.92 1.23
CA PHE A 108 -3.67 -17.37 -0.10
C PHE A 108 -3.77 -18.39 -1.23
N LYS A 109 -4.67 -19.38 -1.10
CA LYS A 109 -5.08 -20.22 -2.22
C LYS A 109 -5.74 -19.37 -3.32
N LYS A 110 -6.56 -18.41 -2.91
CA LYS A 110 -6.96 -17.28 -3.74
C LYS A 110 -6.69 -15.98 -3.00
N TYR A 111 -6.33 -14.95 -3.74
CA TYR A 111 -6.06 -13.63 -3.20
C TYR A 111 -6.29 -12.57 -4.26
N THR A 112 -6.53 -11.35 -3.81
CA THR A 112 -6.61 -10.17 -4.66
C THR A 112 -5.27 -9.43 -4.61
N LEU A 113 -4.74 -9.08 -5.77
CA LEU A 113 -3.66 -8.12 -5.92
C LEU A 113 -4.24 -6.77 -6.30
N LYS A 114 -4.35 -5.87 -5.33
CA LYS A 114 -4.88 -4.50 -5.45
C LYS A 114 -3.89 -3.46 -4.90
N PRO A 115 -2.74 -3.26 -5.58
CA PRO A 115 -1.76 -2.27 -5.16
C PRO A 115 -2.31 -0.85 -5.35
N ILE A 116 -1.85 0.06 -4.50
CA ILE A 116 -2.00 1.49 -4.71
C ILE A 116 -0.71 2.06 -5.30
N PHE A 117 -0.85 3.12 -6.10
CA PHE A 117 0.28 3.78 -6.76
C PHE A 117 0.37 5.24 -6.30
N PRO A 118 0.80 5.52 -5.06
CA PRO A 118 1.02 6.89 -4.59
C PRO A 118 2.07 7.61 -5.43
N LYS A 119 1.86 8.90 -5.74
CA LYS A 119 2.78 9.71 -6.57
C LYS A 119 4.12 9.97 -5.87
N GLU A 120 4.12 9.89 -4.54
CA GLU A 120 5.24 10.11 -3.64
C GLU A 120 6.31 9.02 -3.75
N PHE A 121 5.94 7.83 -4.23
CA PHE A 121 6.87 6.71 -4.40
C PHE A 121 7.17 6.47 -5.87
N LYS A 122 8.46 6.32 -6.18
CA LYS A 122 8.92 5.90 -7.52
C LYS A 122 8.75 4.41 -7.74
N ASN A 123 8.89 3.62 -6.68
CA ASN A 123 8.72 2.18 -6.72
C ASN A 123 8.33 1.65 -5.33
N VAL A 124 7.73 0.46 -5.31
CA VAL A 124 7.52 -0.37 -4.14
C VAL A 124 7.80 -1.81 -4.55
N LYS A 125 8.54 -2.55 -3.73
CA LYS A 125 8.81 -3.97 -3.94
C LYS A 125 8.70 -4.71 -2.62
N GLY A 126 8.13 -5.90 -2.66
CA GLY A 126 8.02 -6.79 -1.52
C GLY A 126 7.62 -8.19 -1.93
N HIS A 127 7.60 -9.07 -0.94
CA HIS A 127 7.14 -10.44 -1.10
C HIS A 127 6.41 -10.90 0.15
N TYR A 128 5.61 -11.96 0.00
CA TYR A 128 4.95 -12.64 1.10
C TYR A 128 5.04 -14.15 0.90
N ASP A 129 5.70 -14.82 1.85
CA ASP A 129 5.83 -16.27 1.84
C ASP A 129 4.61 -16.92 2.49
N ASN A 130 4.03 -17.89 1.78
CA ASN A 130 2.89 -18.67 2.25
C ASN A 130 3.07 -20.15 1.93
N ALA A 131 2.10 -20.98 2.33
CA ALA A 131 2.17 -22.43 2.16
C ALA A 131 2.23 -22.91 0.70
N PHE A 132 1.80 -22.09 -0.27
CA PHE A 132 1.85 -22.39 -1.70
C PHE A 132 3.14 -21.88 -2.37
N GLY A 133 3.93 -21.06 -1.67
CA GLY A 133 5.16 -20.44 -2.18
C GLY A 133 5.17 -18.92 -1.96
N THR A 134 6.09 -18.24 -2.65
CA THR A 134 6.31 -16.80 -2.50
C THR A 134 5.46 -15.98 -3.47
N ILE A 135 4.63 -15.07 -2.94
CA ILE A 135 3.99 -14.01 -3.73
C ILE A 135 4.98 -12.86 -3.82
N THR A 136 5.52 -12.57 -5.01
CA THR A 136 6.37 -11.39 -5.22
C THR A 136 5.55 -10.29 -5.88
N VAL A 137 5.70 -9.05 -5.44
CA VAL A 137 5.09 -7.87 -6.06
C VAL A 137 6.10 -6.75 -6.12
N ALA A 138 6.23 -6.14 -7.30
CA ALA A 138 7.02 -4.95 -7.50
C ALA A 138 6.28 -4.04 -8.46
N TRP A 139 6.24 -2.74 -8.17
CA TRP A 139 5.88 -1.77 -9.18
C TRP A 139 6.86 -0.61 -9.20
N GLU A 140 7.03 -0.05 -10.38
CA GLU A 140 7.82 1.15 -10.61
C GLU A 140 7.04 2.11 -11.51
N ARG A 141 7.29 3.40 -11.33
CA ARG A 141 6.69 4.48 -12.08
C ARG A 141 7.76 5.23 -12.86
N ASP A 142 7.46 5.49 -14.13
CA ASP A 142 8.12 6.50 -14.95
C ASP A 142 7.18 7.69 -15.22
N GLU A 143 7.55 8.59 -16.13
CA GLU A 143 6.77 9.79 -16.44
C GLU A 143 5.36 9.48 -16.96
N ASN A 144 5.19 8.43 -17.76
CA ASN A 144 3.97 8.13 -18.51
C ASN A 144 3.38 6.75 -18.22
N SER A 145 4.09 5.92 -17.45
CA SER A 145 3.73 4.54 -17.22
C SER A 145 3.98 4.07 -15.79
N ILE A 146 3.26 3.02 -15.41
CA ILE A 146 3.53 2.23 -14.22
C ILE A 146 3.69 0.78 -14.66
N THR A 147 4.81 0.17 -14.29
CA THR A 147 5.07 -1.25 -14.55
C THR A 147 4.88 -2.04 -13.27
N LEU A 148 3.85 -2.89 -13.22
CA LEU A 148 3.58 -3.83 -12.13
C LEU A 148 4.07 -5.22 -12.53
N SER A 149 5.03 -5.77 -11.79
CA SER A 149 5.55 -7.13 -11.94
C SER A 149 5.20 -7.96 -10.72
N PHE A 150 4.69 -9.17 -10.91
CA PHE A 150 4.31 -10.04 -9.80
C PHE A 150 4.39 -11.53 -10.16
N GLU A 151 4.46 -12.36 -9.13
CA GLU A 151 4.47 -13.81 -9.25
C GLU A 151 3.36 -14.44 -8.42
N VAL A 152 2.57 -15.29 -9.07
CA VAL A 152 1.52 -16.09 -8.44
C VAL A 152 2.06 -17.49 -8.19
N PRO A 153 2.12 -17.97 -6.94
CA PRO A 153 2.61 -19.30 -6.61
C PRO A 153 1.82 -20.42 -7.31
N THR A 154 2.45 -21.58 -7.45
CA THR A 154 1.78 -22.80 -7.94
C THR A 154 0.58 -23.14 -7.07
N ASN A 155 -0.50 -23.65 -7.67
CA ASN A 155 -1.76 -23.98 -6.98
C ASN A 155 -2.49 -22.78 -6.34
N SER A 156 -2.05 -21.54 -6.60
CA SER A 156 -2.77 -20.33 -6.24
C SER A 156 -3.42 -19.66 -7.45
N GLN A 157 -4.45 -18.87 -7.19
CA GLN A 157 -5.10 -17.98 -8.14
C GLN A 157 -5.05 -16.53 -7.62
N CYS A 158 -4.83 -15.58 -8.51
CA CYS A 158 -4.79 -14.16 -8.18
C CYS A 158 -5.84 -13.40 -8.98
N THR A 159 -6.67 -12.59 -8.30
CA THR A 159 -7.49 -11.57 -8.94
C THR A 159 -6.74 -10.25 -8.91
N VAL A 160 -6.33 -9.73 -10.06
CA VAL A 160 -5.69 -8.41 -10.13
C VAL A 160 -6.80 -7.37 -10.28
N ASP A 161 -6.87 -6.41 -9.35
CA ASP A 161 -7.84 -5.32 -9.35
C ASP A 161 -7.13 -3.96 -9.49
N LEU A 162 -7.31 -3.34 -10.66
CA LEU A 162 -6.75 -2.05 -11.04
C LEU A 162 -7.86 -1.02 -11.33
N SER A 163 -9.05 -1.22 -10.75
CA SER A 163 -10.20 -0.33 -10.88
C SER A 163 -9.92 1.10 -10.38
N SER A 164 -9.04 1.24 -9.38
CA SER A 164 -8.65 2.55 -8.82
C SER A 164 -7.68 3.34 -9.70
N VAL A 165 -7.21 2.75 -10.81
CA VAL A 165 -6.30 3.40 -11.76
C VAL A 165 -7.07 3.75 -13.02
N GLU A 166 -7.73 4.90 -12.96
CA GLU A 166 -8.49 5.49 -14.07
C GLU A 166 -7.53 6.15 -15.10
N SER A 167 -7.92 6.16 -16.38
CA SER A 167 -7.16 6.79 -17.47
C SER A 167 -5.80 6.15 -17.80
N PHE A 168 -5.71 4.82 -17.69
CA PHE A 168 -4.56 4.05 -18.16
C PHE A 168 -4.99 2.89 -19.07
N ASP A 169 -4.29 2.75 -20.19
CA ASP A 169 -4.30 1.53 -20.99
C ASP A 169 -3.52 0.44 -20.24
N ARG A 170 -4.05 -0.78 -20.23
CA ARG A 170 -3.52 -1.90 -19.44
C ARG A 170 -3.06 -3.01 -20.38
N GLN A 171 -1.77 -3.31 -20.36
CA GLN A 171 -1.18 -4.35 -21.21
C GLN A 171 -0.54 -5.44 -20.34
N LEU A 172 -1.06 -6.66 -20.43
CA LEU A 172 -0.54 -7.83 -19.73
C LEU A 172 0.51 -8.57 -20.57
N PHE A 173 1.62 -8.91 -19.92
CA PHE A 173 2.73 -9.69 -20.45
C PHE A 173 2.96 -10.93 -19.58
N THR A 174 3.38 -12.02 -20.21
CA THR A 174 3.78 -13.27 -19.53
C THR A 174 5.14 -13.71 -20.05
N LYS A 175 5.81 -14.65 -19.37
CA LYS A 175 7.08 -15.23 -19.86
C LYS A 175 6.98 -15.78 -21.30
N GLN A 176 5.80 -16.23 -21.72
CA GLN A 176 5.57 -16.82 -23.04
C GLN A 176 5.16 -15.78 -24.09
N LYS A 177 4.47 -14.70 -23.69
CA LYS A 177 3.96 -13.66 -24.60
C LYS A 177 4.79 -12.38 -24.50
N ARG A 178 5.66 -12.17 -25.49
CA ARG A 178 6.46 -10.93 -25.62
C ARG A 178 5.61 -9.71 -26.01
N LYS A 179 4.50 -9.92 -26.75
CA LYS A 179 3.54 -8.85 -27.09
C LYS A 179 2.48 -8.74 -25.99
N GLY A 180 2.28 -7.52 -25.51
CA GLY A 180 1.23 -7.22 -24.52
C GLY A 180 -0.16 -7.52 -25.06
N SER A 181 -1.05 -8.00 -24.19
CA SER A 181 -2.47 -8.16 -24.49
C SER A 181 -3.27 -7.17 -23.66
N PRO A 182 -4.25 -6.46 -24.24
CA PRO A 182 -5.13 -5.60 -23.47
C PRO A 182 -5.91 -6.42 -22.44
N ILE A 183 -6.13 -5.85 -21.26
CA ILE A 183 -6.92 -6.46 -20.19
C ILE A 183 -7.92 -5.47 -19.62
N GLU A 184 -9.02 -6.01 -19.09
CA GLU A 184 -9.95 -5.26 -18.26
C GLU A 184 -9.30 -4.77 -16.96
N ALA A 185 -9.98 -3.86 -16.26
CA ALA A 185 -9.51 -3.36 -14.96
C ALA A 185 -9.38 -4.47 -13.91
N ILE A 186 -10.16 -5.55 -14.04
CA ILE A 186 -10.13 -6.71 -13.16
C ILE A 186 -9.87 -7.96 -14.00
N VAL A 187 -8.87 -8.75 -13.63
CA VAL A 187 -8.51 -9.99 -14.34
C VAL A 187 -8.10 -11.09 -13.36
N SER A 188 -8.62 -12.30 -13.56
CA SER A 188 -8.18 -13.48 -12.80
C SER A 188 -7.05 -14.21 -13.53
N LEU A 189 -5.99 -14.52 -12.80
CA LEU A 189 -4.78 -15.17 -13.30
C LEU A 189 -4.45 -16.39 -12.45
N GLY A 190 -3.95 -17.45 -13.08
CA GLY A 190 -3.41 -18.61 -12.39
C GLY A 190 -1.97 -18.39 -11.92
N SER A 191 -1.28 -19.48 -11.61
CA SER A 191 0.14 -19.46 -11.25
C SER A 191 1.01 -18.98 -12.42
N GLY A 192 2.04 -18.18 -12.14
CA GLY A 192 2.99 -17.72 -13.14
C GLY A 192 3.64 -16.38 -12.79
N SER A 193 4.57 -15.94 -13.65
CA SER A 193 5.18 -14.61 -13.58
C SER A 193 4.52 -13.68 -14.59
N TYR A 194 4.08 -12.51 -14.13
CA TYR A 194 3.31 -11.55 -14.90
C TYR A 194 3.92 -10.16 -14.83
N ARG A 195 3.69 -9.38 -15.89
CA ARG A 195 3.97 -7.95 -15.90
C ARG A 195 2.79 -7.22 -16.54
N ILE A 196 2.27 -6.20 -15.87
CA ILE A 196 1.24 -5.30 -16.39
C ILE A 196 1.87 -3.93 -16.56
N ILE A 197 1.79 -3.37 -17.76
CA ILE A 197 2.19 -2.00 -18.04
C ILE A 197 0.92 -1.16 -18.15
N LEU A 198 0.83 -0.14 -17.30
CA LEU A 198 -0.21 0.87 -17.29
C LEU A 198 0.35 2.11 -17.99
N THR A 199 -0.21 2.51 -19.13
CA THR A 199 0.23 3.73 -19.86
C THR A 199 -0.86 4.78 -19.81
N LYS A 200 -0.53 6.03 -19.47
CA LYS A 200 -1.51 7.13 -19.42
C LYS A 200 -2.21 7.27 -20.77
N THR A 201 -3.54 7.32 -20.76
CA THR A 201 -4.31 7.69 -21.94
C THR A 201 -4.19 9.20 -22.14
N HIS A 202 -3.64 9.66 -23.27
CA HIS A 202 -3.71 11.08 -23.61
C HIS A 202 -5.16 11.46 -23.94
N PRO A 203 -5.69 12.59 -23.44
CA PRO A 203 -6.99 13.06 -23.90
C PRO A 203 -6.92 13.28 -25.42
N ILE A 204 -7.86 12.69 -26.15
CA ILE A 204 -8.06 12.98 -27.57
C ILE A 204 -8.48 14.45 -27.62
N THR A 205 -7.59 15.35 -28.03
CA THR A 205 -7.97 16.70 -28.43
C THR A 205 -8.76 16.58 -29.73
N THR A 206 -10.07 16.43 -29.62
CA THR A 206 -10.98 16.67 -30.74
C THR A 206 -10.97 18.17 -31.03
N ASN A 207 -10.06 18.60 -31.92
CA ASN A 207 -10.24 19.85 -32.65
C ASN A 207 -11.45 19.66 -33.58
N ALA A 208 -12.65 19.86 -33.04
CA ALA A 208 -13.83 20.09 -33.85
C ALA A 208 -13.72 21.51 -34.41
N THR A 209 -13.09 21.62 -35.59
CA THR A 209 -13.22 22.79 -36.45
C THR A 209 -14.69 22.86 -36.87
N LEU A 210 -15.47 23.70 -36.22
CA LEU A 210 -16.78 24.12 -36.71
C LEU A 210 -16.52 25.08 -37.87
N PHE A 211 -16.87 24.65 -39.07
CA PHE A 211 -17.29 25.55 -40.15
C PHE A 211 -18.80 25.73 -40.06
#